data_AF-A0A392SC37-F1
#
_entry.id   AF-A0A392SC37-F1
#
_cell.length_a   1.000
_cell.length_b   1.000
_cell.length_c   1.000
_cell.angle_alpha   90.00
_cell.angle_beta   90.00
_cell.angle_gamma   90.00
#
_symmetry.space_group_name_H-M   'P 1'
#
loop_
_entity.id
_entity.type
_entity.pdbx_description
1 polymer ?
#
loop_
_entity_poly.entity_id
_entity_poly.type
_entity_poly.pdbx_seq_one_letter_code
_entity_poly.pdbx_strand_id
1 'polypeptide(L)' 'MAAAATSSPSPSQILSLVRSFIRVARQFPDYNIREYTKRRAIDAFRQNAKLSEPSSISEAFSFG' A
#
# COMPACT_ATOMS: atom_id res chain seq x y z
N MET A 1 15.48 -16.66 5.06
CA MET A 1 14.74 -16.58 3.79
C MET A 1 13.45 -17.35 3.92
N ALA A 2 12.36 -16.68 4.31
CA ALA A 2 11.02 -17.26 4.29
C ALA A 2 10.24 -16.60 3.16
N ALA A 3 10.41 -17.11 1.94
CA ALA A 3 9.50 -16.82 0.85
C ALA A 3 8.18 -17.54 1.17
N ALA A 4 7.28 -16.84 1.87
CA ALA A 4 5.90 -17.29 1.93
C ALA A 4 5.42 -17.43 0.48
N ALA A 5 4.86 -18.58 0.13
CA ALA A 5 4.22 -18.77 -1.16
C ALA A 5 3.08 -17.74 -1.27
N THR A 6 3.36 -16.60 -1.88
CA THR A 6 2.42 -15.48 -1.94
C THR A 6 1.41 -15.78 -3.04
N SER A 7 0.31 -16.42 -2.65
CA SER A 7 -0.95 -16.19 -3.36
C SER A 7 -1.14 -14.68 -3.53
N SER A 8 -1.45 -14.22 -4.74
CA SER A 8 -1.71 -12.80 -4.99
C SER A 8 -2.67 -12.26 -3.93
N PRO A 9 -2.34 -11.14 -3.28
CA PRO A 9 -3.22 -10.56 -2.27
C PRO A 9 -4.56 -10.23 -2.89
N SER A 10 -5.63 -10.49 -2.16
CA SER A 10 -6.97 -10.17 -2.61
C SER A 10 -7.19 -8.65 -2.65
N PRO A 11 -8.11 -8.14 -3.48
CA PRO A 11 -8.43 -6.71 -3.51
C PRO A 11 -8.78 -6.12 -2.14
N SER A 12 -9.41 -6.91 -1.25
CA SER A 12 -9.74 -6.47 0.10
C SER A 12 -8.52 -6.34 1.00
N GLN A 13 -7.51 -7.20 0.85
CA GLN A 13 -6.22 -7.09 1.55
C GLN A 13 -5.46 -5.84 1.10
N ILE A 14 -5.40 -5.60 -0.21
CA ILE A 14 -4.78 -4.41 -0.79
C ILE A 14 -5.46 -3.13 -0.25
N LEU A 15 -6.80 -3.08 -0.26
CA LEU A 15 -7.56 -1.94 0.30
C LEU A 15 -7.36 -1.77 1.81
N SER A 16 -7.22 -2.87 2.55
CA SER A 16 -6.92 -2.82 3.99
C SER A 16 -5.57 -2.16 4.26
N LEU A 17 -4.55 -2.51 3.46
CA LEU A 17 -3.22 -1.91 3.54
C LEU A 17 -3.27 -0.40 3.28
N VAL A 18 -3.94 0.06 2.22
CA VAL A 18 -4.15 1.51 1.94
C VAL A 18 -4.76 2.21 3.15
N ARG A 19 -5.84 1.63 3.71
CA ARG A 19 -6.56 2.22 4.83
C ARG A 19 -5.70 2.29 6.08
N SER A 20 -4.81 1.32 6.28
CA SER A 20 -3.85 1.33 7.39
C SER A 20 -2.89 2.52 7.27
N PHE A 21 -2.36 2.80 6.08
CA PHE A 21 -1.50 3.96 5.84
C PHE A 21 -2.22 5.29 6.03
N ILE A 22 -3.45 5.40 5.53
CA ILE A 22 -4.26 6.61 5.74
C ILE A 22 -4.58 6.80 7.23
N ARG A 23 -4.79 5.71 7.97
CA ARG A 23 -5.01 5.76 9.42
C ARG A 23 -3.77 6.26 10.15
N VAL A 24 -2.59 5.76 9.82
CA VAL A 24 -1.32 6.25 10.37
C VAL A 24 -1.08 7.70 9.98
N ALA A 25 -1.35 8.08 8.73
CA ALA A 25 -1.17 9.46 8.27
C ALA A 25 -1.98 10.47 9.08
N ARG A 26 -3.17 10.09 9.57
CA ARG A 26 -4.00 10.93 10.45
C ARG A 26 -3.42 11.17 11.84
N GLN A 27 -2.44 10.37 12.28
CA GLN A 27 -1.78 10.54 13.57
C GLN A 27 -0.71 11.65 13.53
N PHE A 28 -0.30 12.10 12.33
CA PHE A 28 0.63 13.22 12.22
C PHE A 28 -0.07 14.54 12.60
N PRO A 29 0.48 15.32 13.56
CA PRO A 29 -0.12 16.56 14.01
C PRO A 29 0.00 17.65 12.93
N ASP A 30 1.16 17.73 12.28
CA ASP A 30 1.42 18.67 11.20
C ASP A 30 0.54 18.38 9.98
N TYR A 31 -0.11 19.42 9.47
CA TYR A 31 -1.01 19.32 8.32
C TYR A 31 -0.28 18.91 7.05
N ASN A 32 0.87 19.52 6.76
CA ASN A 32 1.63 19.26 5.55
C ASN A 32 2.14 17.83 5.53
N ILE A 33 2.64 17.33 6.67
CA ILE A 33 3.07 15.93 6.81
C ILE A 33 1.88 14.99 6.65
N ARG A 34 0.77 15.24 7.35
CA ARG A 34 -0.44 14.41 7.24
C ARG A 34 -0.95 14.31 5.81
N GLU A 35 -1.10 15.45 5.13
CA GLU A 35 -1.61 15.47 3.75
C GLU A 35 -0.59 14.95 2.74
N TYR A 36 0.70 15.17 2.96
CA TYR A 36 1.76 14.57 2.16
C TYR A 36 1.75 13.05 2.26
N THR A 37 1.72 12.49 3.47
CA THR A 37 1.73 11.04 3.67
C THR A 37 0.47 10.39 3.07
N LYS A 38 -0.71 11.03 3.22
CA LYS A 38 -1.93 10.56 2.54
C LYS A 38 -1.79 10.55 1.03
N ARG A 39 -1.32 11.64 0.42
CA ARG A 39 -1.12 11.72 -1.04
C ARG A 39 -0.11 10.68 -1.50
N ARG A 40 1.04 10.59 -0.82
CA ARG A 40 2.10 9.65 -1.15
C ARG A 40 1.62 8.19 -1.12
N ALA A 41 0.81 7.82 -0.13
CA ALA A 41 0.20 6.51 -0.05
C ALA A 41 -0.73 6.26 -1.25
N ILE A 42 -1.69 7.16 -1.51
CA ILE A 42 -2.63 7.01 -2.62
C ILE A 42 -1.91 6.96 -3.98
N ASP A 43 -0.90 7.81 -4.18
CA ASP A 43 -0.12 7.87 -5.41
C ASP A 43 0.67 6.58 -5.63
N ALA A 44 1.23 5.98 -4.57
CA ALA A 44 1.90 4.68 -4.65
C ALA A 44 0.92 3.58 -5.13
N PHE A 45 -0.30 3.53 -4.59
CA PHE A 45 -1.30 2.56 -5.03
C PHE A 45 -1.74 2.80 -6.48
N ARG A 46 -1.89 4.06 -6.90
CA ARG A 46 -2.23 4.39 -8.30
C ARG A 46 -1.12 4.03 -9.28
N GLN A 47 0.14 4.17 -8.89
CA GLN A 47 1.29 3.76 -9.69
C GLN A 47 1.31 2.24 -9.89
N ASN A 48 1.02 1.48 -8.82
CA ASN A 48 0.99 0.02 -8.85
C ASN A 48 -0.32 -0.56 -9.42
N ALA A 49 -1.37 0.25 -9.64
CA ALA A 49 -2.65 -0.21 -10.18
C ALA A 49 -2.57 -0.77 -11.60
N LYS A 50 -1.50 -0.46 -12.34
CA LYS A 50 -1.24 -0.99 -13.69
C LYS A 50 -0.47 -2.31 -13.70
N LEU A 51 -0.05 -2.81 -12.54
CA LEU A 51 0.62 -4.10 -12.45
C LEU A 51 -0.39 -5.21 -12.77
N SER A 52 -0.07 -6.03 -13.76
CA SER A 52 -0.88 -7.21 -14.12
C SER A 52 -0.23 -8.51 -13.66
N GLU A 53 1.08 -8.50 -13.40
CA GLU A 53 1.82 -9.70 -13.00
C GLU A 53 1.57 -10.05 -11.52
N PRO A 54 1.07 -11.27 -11.23
CA PRO A 54 0.81 -11.75 -9.87
C PRO A 54 1.99 -11.60 -8.90
N SER A 55 3.20 -11.88 -9.39
CA SER A 55 4.45 -11.79 -8.63
C SER A 55 4.81 -10.34 -8.28
N SER A 56 4.65 -9.41 -9.21
CA SER A 56 4.89 -7.98 -8.94
C SER A 56 3.88 -7.41 -7.95
N ILE A 57 2.63 -7.88 -8.00
CA ILE A 57 1.59 -7.47 -7.04
C ILE A 57 1.93 -7.97 -5.63
N SER A 58 2.36 -9.23 -5.49
CA SER A 58 2.73 -9.78 -4.19
C SER A 58 3.99 -9.14 -3.63
N GLU A 59 4.97 -8.82 -4.48
CA GLU A 59 6.18 -8.09 -4.10
C GLU A 59 5.84 -6.67 -3.62
N ALA A 60 5.04 -5.92 -4.39
CA ALA A 60 4.61 -4.57 -4.02
C ALA A 60 3.80 -4.57 -2.71
N PHE A 61 2.92 -5.56 -2.52
CA PHE A 61 2.17 -5.72 -1.28
C PHE A 61 3.05 -6.07 -0.08
N SER A 62 4.11 -6.86 -0.29
CA SER A 62 5.05 -7.24 0.77
C SER A 62 5.98 -6.09 1.17
N PHE A 63 6.27 -5.18 0.23
CA PHE A 63 7.04 -3.97 0.50
C PHE A 63 6.31 -3.01 1.44
N GLY A 64 4.99 -2.87 1.28
CA GLY A 64 4.15 -1.94 2.03
C GLY A 64 3.68 -0.77 1.19
#